data_AF-S6BAR7-F1
#
_entry.id   AF-S6BAR7-F1
#
_cell.length_a   1.000
_cell.length_b   1.000
_cell.length_c   1.000
_cell.angle_alpha   90.00
_cell.angle_beta   90.00
_cell.angle_gamma   90.00
#
_symmetry.space_group_name_H-M   'P 1'
#
loop_
_entity.id
_entity.type
_entity.pdbx_description
1 polymer ?
#
loop_
_entity_poly.entity_id
_entity_poly.type
_entity_poly.pdbx_seq_one_letter_code
_entity_poly.pdbx_strand_id
1 'polypeptide(L)'
;MSDTLPEQPFMAHLLELRDRLMRSLLAVLILLLALFPFGNDIYTFIADPLMRVLPEGTSMIATKVASPFLTPFKLSLVAAVFLGMPYLLYQLWSFIAPGLYQHEKRLALPLLASSIALFYLGAVFAYVVVFPLIFAFLTSTAPEGVLVMTDISEYLDFVLTLFFAFGLAFQVPVATILLVLAGMTTPDQLAGKRPYVVVGAFVIGMLLTPPDVISQTLLAVPMWMLFELGVFLSRLVVRGREEEKEDSIETEPAMAAAGGGMAASVADTADEEDAYRPLTDEEMEAELDAMEDEDDEDDEEPQENTDSSEPEPFVPDAVDEKLERMMRLREEERYAEARSLLYEVLAEGNELQVRVARNILEQLDS
;
A
#
# COMPACT_ATOMS: atom_id res chain seq x y z
N MET A 1 -13.01 19.88 21.09
CA MET A 1 -13.69 18.65 20.63
C MET A 1 -12.83 18.08 19.51
N SER A 2 -11.79 17.36 19.90
CA SER A 2 -10.81 16.74 19.01
C SER A 2 -11.32 15.35 18.63
N ASP A 3 -11.81 15.20 17.40
CA ASP A 3 -12.14 13.89 16.82
C ASP A 3 -10.85 13.10 16.61
N THR A 4 -10.45 12.33 17.62
CA THR A 4 -9.50 11.23 17.44
C THR A 4 -10.25 10.09 16.74
N LEU A 5 -10.04 9.95 15.43
CA LEU A 5 -10.44 8.74 14.71
C LEU A 5 -9.87 7.53 15.45
N PRO A 6 -10.69 6.57 15.91
CA PRO A 6 -10.18 5.42 16.63
C PRO A 6 -9.29 4.63 15.67
N GLU A 7 -7.99 4.59 15.94
CA GLU A 7 -7.09 3.64 15.30
C GLU A 7 -7.76 2.27 15.41
N GLN A 8 -8.08 1.65 14.28
CA GLN A 8 -8.65 0.31 14.31
C GLN A 8 -7.62 -0.57 15.02
N PRO A 9 -7.97 -1.19 16.16
CA PRO A 9 -7.02 -1.99 16.90
C PRO A 9 -6.47 -3.07 15.95
N PHE A 10 -5.18 -3.39 16.01
CA PHE A 10 -4.55 -4.47 15.22
C PHE A 10 -5.42 -5.76 15.21
N MET A 11 -6.12 -6.01 16.32
CA MET A 11 -7.13 -7.07 16.45
C MET A 11 -8.26 -6.99 15.42
N ALA A 12 -8.82 -5.80 15.14
CA ALA A 12 -9.84 -5.59 14.12
C ALA A 12 -9.32 -5.91 12.72
N HIS A 13 -8.08 -5.52 12.39
CA HIS A 13 -7.47 -5.85 11.10
C HIS A 13 -7.25 -7.38 10.94
N LEU A 14 -6.83 -8.07 12.00
CA LEU A 14 -6.72 -9.53 11.99
C LEU A 14 -8.08 -10.23 11.87
N LEU A 15 -9.11 -9.73 12.54
CA LEU A 15 -10.48 -10.26 12.44
C LEU A 15 -11.03 -10.09 11.02
N GLU A 16 -10.76 -8.95 10.40
CA GLU A 16 -11.10 -8.67 9.02
C GLU A 16 -10.42 -9.64 8.05
N LEU A 17 -9.11 -9.88 8.20
CA LEU A 17 -8.38 -10.86 7.41
C LEU A 17 -9.01 -12.25 7.52
N ARG A 18 -9.32 -12.69 8.74
CA ARG A 18 -9.94 -14.00 8.99
C ARG A 18 -11.27 -14.12 8.27
N ASP A 19 -12.15 -13.14 8.44
CA ASP A 19 -13.51 -13.20 7.88
C ASP A 19 -13.47 -13.20 6.34
N ARG A 20 -12.54 -12.45 5.74
CA ARG A 20 -12.31 -12.45 4.29
C ARG A 20 -11.74 -13.77 3.81
N LEU A 21 -10.75 -14.33 4.52
CA LEU A 21 -10.18 -15.63 4.20
C LEU A 21 -11.24 -16.74 4.24
N MET A 22 -12.12 -16.72 5.24
CA MET A 22 -13.23 -17.67 5.34
C MET A 22 -14.22 -17.54 4.18
N ARG A 23 -14.57 -16.32 3.78
CA ARG A 23 -15.43 -16.08 2.62
C ARG A 23 -14.79 -16.53 1.31
N SER A 24 -13.50 -16.28 1.14
CA SER A 24 -12.70 -16.75 0.01
C SER A 24 -12.65 -18.28 -0.06
N LEU A 25 -12.40 -18.93 1.08
CA LEU A 25 -12.40 -20.39 1.18
C LEU A 25 -13.78 -20.98 0.88
N LEU A 26 -14.85 -20.37 1.39
CA LEU A 26 -16.22 -20.80 1.14
C LEU A 26 -16.58 -20.67 -0.35
N ALA A 27 -16.19 -19.57 -1.00
CA ALA A 27 -16.41 -19.38 -2.43
C ALA A 27 -15.70 -20.45 -3.26
N VAL A 28 -14.43 -20.74 -2.96
CA VAL A 28 -13.68 -21.82 -3.60
C VAL A 28 -14.32 -23.19 -3.33
N LEU A 29 -14.79 -23.45 -2.11
CA LEU A 29 -15.47 -24.70 -1.76
C LEU A 29 -16.77 -24.89 -2.54
N ILE A 30 -17.58 -23.84 -2.69
CA ILE A 30 -18.82 -23.88 -3.47
C ILE A 30 -18.50 -24.19 -4.94
N LEU A 31 -17.51 -23.52 -5.52
CA LEU A 31 -17.06 -23.79 -6.90
C LEU A 31 -16.52 -25.21 -7.04
N LEU A 32 -15.72 -25.69 -6.08
CA LEU A 32 -15.21 -27.05 -6.07
C LEU A 32 -16.34 -28.08 -6.07
N LEU A 33 -17.33 -27.93 -5.19
CA LEU A 33 -18.48 -28.85 -5.14
C LEU A 33 -19.28 -28.84 -6.44
N ALA A 34 -19.38 -27.69 -7.11
CA ALA A 34 -20.03 -27.58 -8.43
C ALA A 34 -19.20 -28.23 -9.56
N LEU A 35 -17.87 -28.12 -9.52
CA LEU A 35 -16.97 -28.69 -10.53
C LEU A 35 -16.66 -30.18 -10.30
N PHE A 36 -16.78 -30.66 -9.07
CA PHE A 36 -16.38 -32.02 -8.66
C PHE A 36 -16.98 -33.14 -9.53
N PRO A 37 -18.27 -33.13 -9.92
CA PRO A 37 -18.84 -34.16 -10.80
C PRO A 37 -18.20 -34.21 -12.20
N PHE A 38 -17.63 -33.09 -12.66
CA PHE A 38 -17.08 -32.92 -14.00
C PHE A 38 -15.55 -33.07 -14.05
N GLY A 39 -14.91 -33.52 -12.96
CA GLY A 39 -13.45 -33.55 -12.85
C GLY A 39 -12.75 -34.35 -13.96
N ASN A 40 -13.34 -35.46 -14.40
CA ASN A 40 -12.80 -36.24 -15.52
C ASN A 40 -12.92 -35.50 -16.86
N ASP A 41 -14.07 -34.83 -17.10
CA ASP A 41 -14.28 -34.07 -18.33
C ASP A 41 -13.31 -32.88 -18.39
N ILE A 42 -13.14 -32.16 -17.28
CA ILE A 42 -12.17 -31.05 -17.14
C ILE A 42 -10.75 -31.57 -17.40
N TYR A 43 -10.40 -32.75 -16.88
CA TYR A 43 -9.11 -33.38 -17.13
C TYR A 43 -8.89 -33.65 -18.62
N THR A 44 -9.85 -34.28 -19.29
CA THR A 44 -9.74 -34.55 -20.74
C THR A 44 -9.62 -33.26 -21.55
N PHE A 45 -10.39 -32.23 -21.21
CA PHE A 45 -10.34 -30.94 -21.88
C PHE A 45 -8.96 -30.25 -21.76
N ILE A 46 -8.37 -30.29 -20.56
CA ILE A 46 -7.04 -29.70 -20.34
C ILE A 46 -5.93 -30.58 -20.92
N ALA A 47 -6.07 -31.91 -20.88
CA ALA A 47 -5.10 -32.89 -21.38
C ALA A 47 -5.04 -32.97 -22.92
N ASP A 48 -6.14 -32.70 -23.61
CA ASP A 48 -6.27 -32.81 -25.07
C ASP A 48 -5.21 -32.00 -25.87
N PRO A 49 -4.99 -30.71 -25.58
CA PRO A 49 -3.94 -29.91 -26.21
C PRO A 49 -2.54 -30.46 -25.99
N LEU A 50 -2.33 -31.19 -24.91
CA LEU A 50 -1.04 -31.66 -24.44
C LEU A 50 -0.70 -33.01 -25.09
N MET A 51 -1.73 -33.85 -25.34
CA MET A 51 -1.60 -35.03 -26.20
C MET A 51 -1.19 -34.68 -27.63
N ARG A 52 -1.45 -33.45 -28.11
CA ARG A 52 -1.01 -32.98 -29.43
C ARG A 52 0.46 -32.57 -29.51
N VAL A 53 1.10 -32.32 -28.37
CA VAL A 53 2.53 -31.93 -28.29
C VAL A 53 3.43 -33.14 -28.01
N LEU A 54 2.84 -34.26 -27.56
CA LEU A 54 3.55 -35.54 -27.43
C LEU A 54 3.81 -36.17 -28.81
N PRO A 55 4.94 -36.86 -29.01
CA PRO A 55 5.22 -37.61 -30.25
C PRO A 55 4.13 -38.64 -30.53
N GLU A 56 3.75 -38.78 -31.81
CA GLU A 56 2.73 -39.75 -32.24
C GLU A 56 3.01 -41.15 -31.68
N GLY A 57 2.05 -41.73 -30.95
CA GLY A 57 2.17 -43.05 -30.31
C GLY A 57 2.55 -43.05 -28.84
N THR A 58 2.73 -41.89 -28.21
CA THR A 58 3.02 -41.77 -26.77
C THR A 58 1.74 -41.56 -25.97
N SER A 59 1.46 -42.43 -25.00
CA SER A 59 0.35 -42.28 -24.04
C SER A 59 0.86 -41.84 -22.67
N MET A 60 0.11 -40.99 -21.97
CA MET A 60 0.38 -40.73 -20.55
C MET A 60 0.07 -41.99 -19.74
N ILE A 61 0.93 -42.27 -18.76
CA ILE A 61 0.81 -43.44 -17.89
C ILE A 61 0.43 -43.03 -16.48
N ALA A 62 -0.13 -43.96 -15.71
CA ALA A 62 -0.30 -43.81 -14.27
C ALA A 62 0.64 -44.77 -13.56
N THR A 63 1.68 -44.24 -12.92
CA THR A 63 2.66 -45.01 -12.16
C THR A 63 2.15 -45.37 -10.76
N LYS A 64 1.31 -44.51 -10.17
CA LYS A 64 0.70 -44.73 -8.85
C LYS A 64 -0.74 -45.19 -9.03
N VAL A 65 -1.17 -46.18 -8.23
CA VAL A 65 -2.53 -46.76 -8.26
C VAL A 65 -3.62 -45.70 -8.01
N ALA A 66 -3.32 -44.72 -7.14
CA ALA A 66 -4.26 -43.67 -6.78
C ALA A 66 -4.30 -42.50 -7.80
N SER A 67 -3.35 -42.40 -8.74
CA SER A 67 -3.25 -41.28 -9.69
C SER A 67 -4.55 -41.04 -10.47
N PRO A 68 -5.18 -42.06 -11.10
CA PRO A 68 -6.41 -41.85 -11.86
C PRO A 68 -7.60 -41.33 -11.02
N PHE A 69 -7.57 -41.56 -9.70
CA PHE A 69 -8.61 -41.09 -8.79
C PHE A 69 -8.32 -39.69 -8.24
N LEU A 70 -7.07 -39.41 -7.83
CA LEU A 70 -6.71 -38.15 -7.18
C LEU A 70 -6.46 -37.00 -8.17
N THR A 71 -5.99 -37.30 -9.37
CA THR A 71 -5.62 -36.30 -10.38
C THR A 71 -6.82 -35.44 -10.83
N PRO A 72 -7.98 -36.02 -11.19
CA PRO A 72 -9.18 -35.23 -11.51
C PRO A 72 -9.67 -34.36 -10.34
N PHE A 73 -9.56 -34.86 -9.10
CA PHE A 73 -9.93 -34.10 -7.90
C PHE A 73 -9.01 -32.90 -7.68
N LYS A 74 -7.70 -33.11 -7.76
CA LYS A 74 -6.70 -32.03 -7.66
C LYS A 74 -6.91 -30.96 -8.72
N LEU A 75 -7.19 -31.39 -9.96
CA LEU A 75 -7.48 -30.45 -11.04
C LEU A 75 -8.76 -29.64 -10.79
N SER A 76 -9.83 -30.29 -10.31
CA SER A 76 -11.09 -29.61 -9.99
C SER A 76 -10.91 -28.55 -8.90
N LEU A 77 -10.09 -28.84 -7.88
CA LEU A 77 -9.72 -27.87 -6.84
C LEU A 77 -9.02 -26.65 -7.44
N VAL A 78 -8.01 -26.86 -8.29
CA VAL A 78 -7.29 -25.74 -8.90
C VAL A 78 -8.17 -24.97 -9.87
N ALA A 79 -8.98 -25.65 -10.68
CA ALA A 79 -9.95 -25.00 -11.57
C ALA A 79 -10.95 -24.14 -10.78
N ALA A 80 -11.43 -24.62 -9.63
CA ALA A 80 -12.29 -23.85 -8.74
C ALA A 80 -11.59 -22.59 -8.19
N VAL A 81 -10.31 -22.69 -7.81
CA VAL A 81 -9.52 -21.52 -7.40
C VAL A 81 -9.38 -20.53 -8.56
N PHE A 82 -9.02 -20.98 -9.77
CA PHE A 82 -8.86 -20.12 -10.95
C PHE A 82 -10.16 -19.43 -11.37
N LEU A 83 -11.28 -20.14 -11.31
CA LEU A 83 -12.60 -19.56 -11.58
C LEU A 83 -13.03 -18.58 -10.47
N GLY A 84 -12.62 -18.85 -9.23
CA GLY A 84 -12.84 -17.98 -8.07
C GLY A 84 -11.92 -16.77 -7.99
N MET A 85 -10.86 -16.67 -8.80
CA MET A 85 -9.89 -15.59 -8.73
C MET A 85 -10.45 -14.17 -8.76
N PRO A 86 -11.50 -13.83 -9.54
CA PRO A 86 -12.10 -12.49 -9.51
C PRO A 86 -12.58 -12.11 -8.11
N TYR A 87 -13.21 -13.07 -7.43
CA TYR A 87 -13.68 -12.89 -6.06
C TYR A 87 -12.52 -12.91 -5.04
N LEU A 88 -11.55 -13.80 -5.20
CA LEU A 88 -10.37 -13.87 -4.33
C LEU A 88 -9.56 -12.57 -4.37
N LEU A 89 -9.30 -12.05 -5.57
CA LEU A 89 -8.64 -10.76 -5.76
C LEU A 89 -9.49 -9.65 -5.16
N TYR A 90 -10.80 -9.59 -5.42
CA TYR A 90 -11.68 -8.60 -4.79
C TYR A 90 -11.56 -8.59 -3.26
N GLN A 91 -11.51 -9.76 -2.60
CA GLN A 91 -11.36 -9.83 -1.15
C GLN A 91 -9.97 -9.47 -0.63
N LEU A 92 -8.93 -9.81 -1.38
CA LEU A 92 -7.56 -9.37 -1.10
C LEU A 92 -7.44 -7.84 -1.22
N TRP A 93 -7.96 -7.28 -2.31
CA TRP A 93 -7.94 -5.85 -2.58
C TRP A 93 -8.71 -5.06 -1.54
N SER A 94 -9.91 -5.52 -1.21
CA SER A 94 -10.73 -4.84 -0.23
C SER A 94 -10.07 -4.85 1.17
N PHE A 95 -9.11 -5.74 1.45
CA PHE A 95 -8.37 -5.83 2.72
C PHE A 95 -7.17 -4.89 2.76
N ILE A 96 -6.53 -4.69 1.61
CA ILE A 96 -5.42 -3.75 1.44
C ILE A 96 -5.95 -2.31 1.34
N ALA A 97 -7.17 -2.14 0.82
CA ALA A 97 -7.80 -0.86 0.58
C ALA A 97 -8.04 0.06 1.80
N PRO A 98 -8.27 -0.36 3.04
CA PRO A 98 -8.56 0.59 4.12
C PRO A 98 -7.43 1.60 4.36
N GLY A 99 -6.17 1.24 4.11
CA GLY A 99 -5.00 2.09 4.37
C GLY A 99 -4.63 3.09 3.26
N LEU A 100 -5.19 2.95 2.05
CA LEU A 100 -4.80 3.76 0.88
C LEU A 100 -5.94 4.70 0.39
N TYR A 101 -7.18 4.51 0.88
CA TYR A 101 -8.41 4.88 0.15
C TYR A 101 -9.27 5.99 0.73
N GLN A 102 -8.79 6.78 1.70
CA GLN A 102 -9.60 7.89 2.20
C GLN A 102 -9.83 8.96 1.10
N HIS A 103 -8.93 9.09 0.11
CA HIS A 103 -8.96 10.20 -0.86
C HIS A 103 -9.13 9.82 -2.35
N GLU A 104 -8.94 8.55 -2.78
CA GLU A 104 -8.93 8.17 -4.22
C GLU A 104 -9.64 6.83 -4.52
N LYS A 105 -10.95 6.73 -4.24
CA LYS A 105 -11.76 5.54 -4.60
C LYS A 105 -11.75 5.19 -6.09
N ARG A 106 -11.40 6.15 -6.96
CA ARG A 106 -11.43 6.03 -8.42
C ARG A 106 -10.35 5.11 -8.99
N LEU A 107 -9.20 4.96 -8.31
CA LEU A 107 -8.10 4.08 -8.76
C LEU A 107 -8.27 2.62 -8.32
N ALA A 108 -9.11 2.32 -7.32
CA ALA A 108 -9.36 0.95 -6.86
C ALA A 108 -9.87 0.04 -7.95
N LEU A 109 -10.94 0.50 -8.60
CA LEU A 109 -11.69 -0.29 -9.54
C LEU A 109 -10.89 -0.63 -10.80
N PRO A 110 -10.20 0.31 -11.49
CA PRO A 110 -9.38 -0.03 -12.64
C PRO A 110 -8.18 -0.90 -12.26
N LEU A 111 -7.61 -0.74 -11.06
CA LEU A 111 -6.49 -1.55 -10.60
C LEU A 111 -6.93 -2.99 -10.29
N LEU A 112 -8.08 -3.18 -9.62
CA LEU A 112 -8.69 -4.49 -9.42
C LEU A 112 -9.04 -5.16 -10.75
N ALA A 113 -9.71 -4.44 -11.66
CA ALA A 113 -10.06 -4.99 -12.98
C ALA A 113 -8.81 -5.38 -13.78
N SER A 114 -7.76 -4.54 -13.75
CA SER A 114 -6.47 -4.84 -14.36
C SER A 114 -5.82 -6.06 -13.72
N SER A 115 -5.88 -6.21 -12.39
CA SER A 115 -5.33 -7.37 -11.68
C SER A 115 -5.99 -8.69 -12.10
N ILE A 116 -7.32 -8.69 -12.25
CA ILE A 116 -8.09 -9.84 -12.73
C ILE A 116 -7.71 -10.16 -14.18
N ALA A 117 -7.65 -9.14 -15.04
CA ALA A 117 -7.23 -9.30 -16.43
C ALA A 117 -5.81 -9.84 -16.55
N LEU A 118 -4.85 -9.29 -15.78
CA LEU A 118 -3.46 -9.74 -15.74
C LEU A 118 -3.33 -11.17 -15.22
N PHE A 119 -4.14 -11.58 -14.23
CA PHE A 119 -4.15 -12.97 -13.75
C PHE A 119 -4.47 -13.95 -14.87
N TYR A 120 -5.58 -13.71 -15.59
CA TYR A 120 -6.00 -14.58 -16.68
C TYR A 120 -5.07 -14.47 -17.89
N LEU A 121 -4.51 -13.28 -18.16
CA LEU A 121 -3.47 -13.12 -19.16
C LEU A 121 -2.22 -13.93 -18.82
N GLY A 122 -1.83 -13.98 -17.54
CA GLY A 122 -0.74 -14.81 -17.05
C GLY A 122 -1.02 -16.29 -17.20
N ALA A 123 -2.25 -16.72 -16.93
CA ALA A 123 -2.67 -18.11 -17.16
C ALA A 123 -2.62 -18.48 -18.65
N VAL A 124 -3.13 -17.62 -19.53
CA VAL A 124 -3.07 -17.81 -20.98
C VAL A 124 -1.61 -17.80 -21.47
N PHE A 125 -0.78 -16.91 -20.95
CA PHE A 125 0.65 -16.84 -21.28
C PHE A 125 1.38 -18.12 -20.88
N ALA A 126 1.13 -18.63 -19.68
CA ALA A 126 1.70 -19.90 -19.22
C ALA A 126 1.32 -21.06 -20.17
N TYR A 127 0.05 -21.11 -20.58
CA TYR A 127 -0.46 -22.16 -21.43
C TYR A 127 0.03 -22.07 -22.89
N VAL A 128 0.02 -20.88 -23.50
CA VAL A 128 0.32 -20.69 -24.92
C VAL A 128 1.80 -20.54 -25.20
N VAL A 129 2.56 -19.89 -24.31
CA VAL A 129 3.97 -19.56 -24.55
C VAL A 129 4.89 -20.46 -23.76
N VAL A 130 4.64 -20.59 -22.46
CA VAL A 130 5.58 -21.25 -21.54
C VAL A 130 5.57 -22.77 -21.72
N PHE A 131 4.40 -23.40 -21.75
CA PHE A 131 4.31 -24.86 -21.89
C PHE A 131 4.95 -25.39 -23.16
N PRO A 132 4.62 -24.90 -24.38
CA PRO A 132 5.23 -25.45 -25.59
C PRO A 132 6.76 -25.33 -25.58
N LEU A 133 7.28 -24.25 -25.00
CA LEU A 133 8.71 -23.97 -25.00
C LEU A 133 9.47 -24.88 -24.03
N ILE A 134 8.91 -25.16 -22.84
CA ILE A 134 9.50 -26.13 -21.91
C ILE A 134 9.38 -27.56 -22.45
N PHE A 135 8.21 -27.96 -22.96
CA PHE A 135 8.04 -29.32 -23.48
C PHE A 135 8.89 -29.57 -24.72
N ALA A 136 9.05 -28.58 -25.61
CA ALA A 136 9.99 -28.65 -26.73
C ALA A 136 11.42 -28.85 -26.23
N PHE A 137 11.83 -28.12 -25.19
CA PHE A 137 13.15 -28.28 -24.59
C PHE A 137 13.35 -29.68 -23.97
N LEU A 138 12.41 -30.11 -23.12
CA LEU A 138 12.48 -31.41 -22.42
C LEU A 138 12.52 -32.59 -23.40
N THR A 139 11.72 -32.53 -24.47
CA THR A 139 11.70 -33.57 -25.51
C THR A 139 12.94 -33.52 -26.40
N SER A 140 13.50 -32.34 -26.69
CA SER A 140 14.74 -32.21 -27.47
C SER A 140 15.99 -32.74 -26.78
N THR A 141 15.96 -32.83 -25.44
CA THR A 141 17.09 -33.34 -24.63
C THR A 141 17.04 -34.87 -24.48
N ALA A 142 15.96 -35.52 -24.91
CA ALA A 142 15.83 -36.98 -24.82
C ALA A 142 16.84 -37.67 -25.77
N PRO A 143 17.63 -38.65 -25.29
CA PRO A 143 18.54 -39.40 -26.16
C PRO A 143 17.79 -40.17 -27.25
N GLU A 144 18.42 -40.31 -28.43
CA GLU A 144 17.87 -41.11 -29.53
C GLU A 144 17.57 -42.55 -29.07
N GLY A 145 16.32 -43.00 -29.27
CA GLY A 145 15.86 -44.34 -28.89
C GLY A 145 15.20 -44.45 -27.51
N VAL A 146 15.09 -43.37 -26.75
CA VAL A 146 14.33 -43.34 -25.47
C VAL A 146 12.90 -42.86 -25.71
N LEU A 147 11.92 -43.70 -25.40
CA LEU A 147 10.51 -43.30 -25.39
C LEU A 147 10.22 -42.46 -24.13
N VAL A 148 9.87 -41.19 -24.33
CA VAL A 148 9.50 -40.28 -23.24
C VAL A 148 8.06 -40.55 -22.85
N MET A 149 7.84 -41.30 -21.75
CA MET A 149 6.50 -41.50 -21.18
C MET A 149 6.35 -40.64 -19.93
N THR A 150 5.29 -39.82 -19.86
CA THR A 150 5.04 -38.94 -18.72
C THR A 150 3.90 -39.49 -17.86
N ASP A 151 4.08 -39.40 -16.54
CA ASP A 151 3.03 -39.74 -15.56
C ASP A 151 1.96 -38.64 -15.50
N ILE A 152 0.67 -39.03 -15.46
CA ILE A 152 -0.46 -38.10 -15.43
C ILE A 152 -0.45 -37.13 -14.25
N SER A 153 0.04 -37.56 -13.09
CA SER A 153 0.04 -36.77 -11.85
C SER A 153 1.24 -35.83 -11.82
N GLU A 154 2.43 -36.33 -12.14
CA GLU A 154 3.64 -35.47 -12.20
C GLU A 154 3.48 -34.39 -13.26
N TYR A 155 2.88 -34.75 -14.40
CA TYR A 155 2.51 -33.82 -15.45
C TYR A 155 1.56 -32.73 -14.94
N LEU A 156 0.44 -33.14 -14.33
CA LEU A 156 -0.56 -32.21 -13.83
C LEU A 156 0.06 -31.30 -12.76
N ASP A 157 0.85 -31.85 -11.86
CA ASP A 157 1.49 -31.12 -10.78
C ASP A 157 2.42 -30.05 -11.32
N PHE A 158 3.23 -30.38 -12.32
CA PHE A 158 4.06 -29.42 -13.03
C PHE A 158 3.24 -28.29 -13.67
N VAL A 159 2.22 -28.65 -14.45
CA VAL A 159 1.34 -27.68 -15.13
C VAL A 159 0.62 -26.76 -14.16
N LEU A 160 0.01 -27.30 -13.11
CA LEU A 160 -0.73 -26.53 -12.11
C LEU A 160 0.21 -25.61 -11.33
N THR A 161 1.42 -26.06 -10.99
CA THR A 161 2.42 -25.24 -10.30
C THR A 161 2.84 -24.05 -11.17
N LEU A 162 3.09 -24.28 -12.47
CA LEU A 162 3.41 -23.21 -13.41
C LEU A 162 2.25 -22.22 -13.59
N PHE A 163 1.01 -22.70 -13.71
CA PHE A 163 -0.17 -21.84 -13.79
C PHE A 163 -0.29 -20.92 -12.57
N PHE A 164 -0.10 -21.45 -11.36
CA PHE A 164 -0.10 -20.64 -10.15
C PHE A 164 1.06 -19.66 -10.12
N ALA A 165 2.27 -20.11 -10.44
CA ALA A 165 3.44 -19.26 -10.43
C ALA A 165 3.32 -18.09 -11.41
N PHE A 166 2.90 -18.34 -12.64
CA PHE A 166 2.70 -17.29 -13.64
C PHE A 166 1.47 -16.43 -13.35
N GLY A 167 0.37 -17.02 -12.90
CA GLY A 167 -0.81 -16.26 -12.48
C GLY A 167 -0.48 -15.26 -11.38
N LEU A 168 0.32 -15.67 -10.38
CA LEU A 168 0.83 -14.81 -9.32
C LEU A 168 1.94 -13.86 -9.79
N ALA A 169 2.85 -14.29 -10.66
CA ALA A 169 3.90 -13.43 -11.21
C ALA A 169 3.32 -12.27 -12.02
N PHE A 170 2.22 -12.50 -12.75
CA PHE A 170 1.50 -11.44 -13.44
C PHE A 170 0.78 -10.46 -12.49
N GLN A 171 0.73 -10.73 -11.18
CA GLN A 171 0.30 -9.74 -10.18
C GLN A 171 1.45 -8.82 -9.74
N VAL A 172 2.71 -9.15 -10.05
CA VAL A 172 3.87 -8.32 -9.67
C VAL A 172 3.77 -6.88 -10.17
N PRO A 173 3.38 -6.59 -11.43
CA PRO A 173 3.21 -5.21 -11.89
C PRO A 173 2.23 -4.43 -11.03
N VAL A 174 1.09 -5.05 -10.71
CA VAL A 174 0.03 -4.42 -9.91
C VAL A 174 0.48 -4.21 -8.47
N ALA A 175 1.15 -5.20 -7.88
CA ALA A 175 1.73 -5.08 -6.55
C ALA A 175 2.77 -3.96 -6.47
N THR A 176 3.58 -3.81 -7.53
CA THR A 176 4.60 -2.75 -7.61
C THR A 176 3.97 -1.36 -7.66
N ILE A 177 2.94 -1.18 -8.49
CA ILE A 177 2.15 0.07 -8.52
C ILE A 177 1.55 0.36 -7.15
N LEU A 178 0.97 -0.65 -6.50
CA LEU A 178 0.36 -0.49 -5.18
C LEU A 178 1.36 -0.07 -4.11
N LEU A 179 2.54 -0.68 -4.06
CA LEU A 179 3.59 -0.31 -3.09
C LEU A 179 4.05 1.14 -3.27
N VAL A 180 4.11 1.62 -4.51
CA VAL A 180 4.43 3.02 -4.82
C VAL A 180 3.28 3.94 -4.41
N LEU A 181 2.04 3.58 -4.74
CA LEU A 181 0.86 4.38 -4.37
C LEU A 181 0.68 4.48 -2.85
N ALA A 182 1.01 3.42 -2.11
CA ALA A 182 1.01 3.39 -0.65
C ALA A 182 2.16 4.17 -0.01
N GLY A 183 3.07 4.77 -0.79
CA GLY A 183 4.21 5.51 -0.27
C GLY A 183 5.25 4.62 0.43
N MET A 184 5.12 3.29 0.36
CA MET A 184 6.07 2.36 0.98
C MET A 184 7.43 2.34 0.26
N THR A 185 7.44 2.72 -1.02
CA THR A 185 8.65 2.78 -1.83
C THR A 185 8.48 3.73 -3.01
N THR A 186 9.58 4.12 -3.66
CA THR A 186 9.54 4.91 -4.90
C THR A 186 9.95 4.07 -6.11
N PRO A 187 9.55 4.44 -7.34
CA PRO A 187 9.98 3.73 -8.54
C PRO A 187 11.50 3.62 -8.68
N ASP A 188 12.24 4.63 -8.21
CA ASP A 188 13.70 4.63 -8.25
C ASP A 188 14.34 3.70 -7.21
N GLN A 189 13.76 3.61 -6.02
CA GLN A 189 14.17 2.62 -5.02
C GLN A 189 13.92 1.18 -5.52
N LEU A 190 12.81 0.95 -6.22
CA LEU A 190 12.52 -0.34 -6.85
C LEU A 190 13.48 -0.63 -7.99
N ALA A 191 13.81 0.38 -8.81
CA ALA A 191 14.81 0.23 -9.88
C ALA A 191 16.20 -0.11 -9.33
N GLY A 192 16.58 0.41 -8.15
CA GLY A 192 17.80 0.01 -7.47
C GLY A 192 17.83 -1.45 -7.02
N LYS A 193 16.66 -2.09 -6.84
CA LYS A 193 16.53 -3.48 -6.37
C LYS A 193 16.47 -4.52 -7.50
N ARG A 194 16.69 -4.15 -8.76
CA ARG A 194 16.70 -5.07 -9.93
C ARG A 194 17.55 -6.33 -9.70
N PRO A 195 18.78 -6.26 -9.17
CA PRO A 195 19.59 -7.47 -8.98
C PRO A 195 18.92 -8.50 -8.06
N TYR A 196 18.24 -8.04 -7.00
CA TYR A 196 17.53 -8.94 -6.08
C TYR A 196 16.32 -9.59 -6.74
N VAL A 197 15.59 -8.85 -7.58
CA VAL A 197 14.44 -9.39 -8.30
C VAL A 197 14.88 -10.41 -9.35
N VAL A 198 15.98 -10.15 -10.06
CA VAL A 198 16.56 -11.11 -11.01
C VAL A 198 16.93 -12.40 -10.28
N VAL A 199 17.65 -12.32 -9.15
CA VAL A 199 17.97 -13.51 -8.35
C VAL A 199 16.70 -14.24 -7.89
N GLY A 200 15.69 -13.51 -7.40
CA GLY A 200 14.40 -14.08 -7.02
C GLY A 200 13.69 -14.80 -8.17
N ALA A 201 13.69 -14.22 -9.37
CA ALA A 201 13.12 -14.82 -10.57
C ALA A 201 13.86 -16.12 -10.96
N PHE A 202 15.19 -16.14 -10.85
CA PHE A 202 15.97 -17.36 -11.08
C PHE A 202 15.72 -18.44 -10.01
N VAL A 203 15.53 -18.05 -8.74
CA VAL A 203 15.18 -18.99 -7.66
C VAL A 203 13.80 -19.59 -7.89
N ILE A 204 12.81 -18.78 -8.25
CA ILE A 204 11.48 -19.28 -8.62
C ILE A 204 11.57 -20.18 -9.85
N GLY A 205 12.32 -19.78 -10.88
CA GLY A 205 12.58 -20.63 -12.05
C GLY A 205 13.15 -22.00 -11.65
N MET A 206 14.16 -22.02 -10.77
CA MET A 206 14.78 -23.25 -10.25
C MET A 206 13.79 -24.15 -9.49
N LEU A 207 12.82 -23.58 -8.78
CA LEU A 207 11.81 -24.36 -8.06
C LEU A 207 10.73 -24.92 -9.00
N LEU A 208 10.47 -24.23 -10.11
CA LEU A 208 9.41 -24.59 -11.05
C LEU A 208 9.88 -25.54 -12.15
N THR A 209 11.13 -25.45 -12.57
CA THR A 209 11.71 -26.36 -13.55
C THR A 209 12.63 -27.36 -12.86
N PRO A 210 12.84 -28.55 -13.45
CA PRO A 210 13.99 -29.38 -13.12
C PRO A 210 15.30 -28.57 -13.16
N PRO A 211 16.43 -29.09 -12.61
CA PRO A 211 17.72 -28.40 -12.62
C PRO A 211 18.30 -28.30 -14.04
N ASP A 212 17.73 -27.40 -14.83
CA ASP A 212 18.07 -27.08 -16.21
C ASP A 212 18.14 -25.57 -16.39
N VAL A 213 19.30 -25.09 -16.84
CA VAL A 213 19.60 -23.65 -16.95
C VAL A 213 18.77 -22.97 -18.04
N ILE A 214 18.45 -23.69 -19.12
CA ILE A 214 17.76 -23.11 -20.28
C ILE A 214 16.30 -22.82 -19.92
N SER A 215 15.57 -23.82 -19.43
CA SER A 215 14.19 -23.71 -18.96
C SER A 215 14.09 -22.74 -17.78
N GLN A 216 15.04 -22.79 -16.84
CA GLN A 216 15.09 -21.83 -15.73
C GLN A 216 15.21 -20.38 -16.22
N THR A 217 16.13 -20.12 -17.15
CA THR A 217 16.32 -18.77 -17.71
C THR A 217 15.09 -18.32 -18.49
N LEU A 218 14.49 -19.24 -19.25
CA LEU A 218 13.29 -19.01 -20.02
C LEU A 218 12.09 -18.61 -19.15
N LEU A 219 11.98 -19.15 -17.94
CA LEU A 219 10.96 -18.72 -16.97
C LEU A 219 11.33 -17.41 -16.26
N ALA A 220 12.61 -17.24 -15.92
CA ALA A 220 13.08 -16.07 -15.18
C ALA A 220 12.96 -14.77 -15.98
N VAL A 221 13.21 -14.81 -17.29
CA VAL A 221 13.16 -13.62 -18.16
C VAL A 221 11.76 -12.98 -18.20
N PRO A 222 10.66 -13.70 -18.46
CA PRO A 222 9.30 -13.16 -18.34
C PRO A 222 9.00 -12.56 -16.97
N MET A 223 9.41 -13.23 -15.88
CA MET A 223 9.18 -12.70 -14.52
C MET A 223 9.92 -11.37 -14.28
N TRP A 224 11.16 -11.28 -14.75
CA TRP A 224 11.92 -10.02 -14.70
C TRP A 224 11.29 -8.91 -15.57
N MET A 225 10.82 -9.24 -16.77
CA MET A 225 10.11 -8.30 -17.64
C MET A 225 8.82 -7.77 -17.00
N LEU A 226 8.07 -8.61 -16.29
CA LEU A 226 6.87 -8.20 -15.56
C LEU A 226 7.20 -7.22 -14.43
N PHE A 227 8.28 -7.47 -13.68
CA PHE A 227 8.76 -6.51 -12.70
C PHE A 227 9.11 -5.17 -13.34
N GLU A 228 9.84 -5.19 -14.46
CA GLU A 228 10.21 -3.98 -15.19
C GLU A 228 8.98 -3.20 -15.67
N LEU A 229 8.00 -3.92 -16.20
CA LEU A 229 6.71 -3.35 -16.59
C LEU A 229 6.01 -2.70 -15.38
N GLY A 230 6.05 -3.33 -14.21
CA GLY A 230 5.54 -2.77 -12.96
C GLY A 230 6.19 -1.45 -12.57
N VAL A 231 7.52 -1.39 -12.62
CA VAL A 231 8.30 -0.17 -12.31
C VAL A 231 8.03 0.92 -13.35
N PHE A 232 7.89 0.55 -14.62
CA PHE A 232 7.56 1.50 -15.68
C PHE A 232 6.15 2.09 -15.51
N LEU A 233 5.15 1.23 -15.29
CA LEU A 233 3.76 1.67 -15.10
C LEU A 233 3.61 2.51 -13.84
N SER A 234 4.32 2.20 -12.75
CA SER A 234 4.24 2.99 -11.52
C SER A 234 4.76 4.42 -11.72
N ARG A 235 5.79 4.63 -12.55
CA ARG A 235 6.25 5.99 -12.92
C ARG A 235 5.19 6.78 -13.67
N LEU A 236 4.49 6.16 -14.62
CA LEU A 236 3.41 6.81 -15.37
C LEU A 236 2.26 7.23 -14.45
N VAL A 237 1.89 6.37 -13.50
CA VAL A 237 0.81 6.66 -12.54
C VAL A 237 1.19 7.79 -11.58
N VAL A 238 2.44 7.84 -11.10
CA VAL A 238 2.89 8.92 -10.22
C VAL A 238 2.92 10.26 -10.96
N ARG A 239 3.47 10.29 -12.18
CA ARG A 239 3.56 11.53 -12.97
C ARG A 239 2.18 12.12 -13.29
N GLY A 240 1.20 11.28 -13.65
CA GLY A 240 -0.16 11.74 -13.89
C GLY A 240 -0.84 12.37 -12.66
N ARG A 241 -0.43 11.99 -11.44
CA ARG A 241 -0.94 12.61 -10.20
C ARG A 241 -0.27 13.94 -9.88
N GLU A 242 1.00 14.10 -10.23
CA GLU A 242 1.70 15.38 -10.09
C GLU A 242 1.08 16.42 -11.03
N GLU A 243 0.81 16.02 -12.28
CA GLU A 243 0.12 16.86 -13.29
C GLU A 243 -1.32 17.23 -12.85
N GLU A 244 -2.14 16.29 -12.34
CA GLU A 244 -3.49 16.60 -11.84
C GLU A 244 -3.47 17.55 -10.62
N LYS A 245 -2.44 17.47 -9.77
CA LYS A 245 -2.29 18.40 -8.64
C LYS A 245 -1.90 19.80 -9.10
N GLU A 246 -0.98 19.92 -10.05
CA GLU A 246 -0.57 21.22 -10.62
C GLU A 246 -1.75 21.92 -11.33
N ASP A 247 -2.52 21.20 -12.17
CA ASP A 247 -3.71 21.75 -12.84
C ASP A 247 -4.79 22.22 -11.85
N SER A 248 -4.96 21.51 -10.72
CA SER A 248 -5.93 21.91 -9.69
C SER A 248 -5.51 23.18 -8.92
N ILE A 249 -4.21 23.41 -8.76
CA ILE A 249 -3.66 24.59 -8.08
C ILE A 249 -3.68 25.82 -9.00
N GLU A 250 -3.49 25.66 -10.31
CA GLU A 250 -3.55 26.77 -11.28
C GLU A 250 -4.99 27.26 -11.57
N THR A 251 -6.00 26.43 -11.32
CA THR A 251 -7.40 26.79 -11.60
C THR A 251 -8.07 27.60 -10.48
N GLU A 252 -7.61 27.49 -9.23
CA GLU A 252 -8.16 28.24 -8.08
C GLU A 252 -7.80 29.76 -8.01
N PRO A 253 -6.63 30.26 -8.44
CA PRO A 253 -6.35 31.71 -8.39
C PRO A 253 -7.14 32.54 -9.41
N ALA A 254 -7.73 31.92 -10.44
CA ALA A 254 -8.44 32.64 -11.50
C ALA A 254 -9.93 32.90 -11.21
N MET A 255 -10.58 32.12 -10.34
CA MET A 255 -12.00 32.32 -10.00
C MET A 255 -12.25 33.44 -8.98
N ALA A 256 -11.25 33.80 -8.16
CA ALA A 256 -11.35 34.93 -7.23
C ALA A 256 -11.31 36.30 -7.93
N ALA A 257 -10.83 36.37 -9.18
CA ALA A 257 -10.66 37.63 -9.92
C ALA A 257 -11.76 37.91 -10.97
N ALA A 258 -12.72 37.00 -11.17
CA ALA A 258 -13.74 37.10 -12.22
C ALA A 258 -15.17 37.12 -11.65
N GLY A 259 -15.46 38.09 -10.78
CA GLY A 259 -16.77 38.30 -10.16
C GLY A 259 -17.32 39.72 -10.31
N GLY A 260 -17.05 40.39 -11.45
CA GLY A 260 -17.50 41.76 -11.71
C GLY A 260 -18.46 41.86 -12.89
N GLY A 261 -19.77 41.86 -12.60
CA GLY A 261 -20.79 42.49 -13.46
C GLY A 261 -21.75 41.58 -14.21
N MET A 262 -23.00 41.50 -13.75
CA MET A 262 -24.19 41.89 -14.53
C MET A 262 -25.43 41.92 -13.61
N ALA A 263 -26.20 43.00 -13.70
CA ALA A 263 -27.42 43.29 -12.94
C ALA A 263 -28.63 42.42 -13.35
N ALA A 264 -29.54 42.15 -12.41
CA ALA A 264 -30.93 42.67 -12.45
C ALA A 264 -31.86 42.06 -11.37
N SER A 265 -32.47 42.98 -10.60
CA SER A 265 -33.82 42.95 -10.00
C SER A 265 -34.27 41.76 -9.14
N VAL A 266 -34.48 42.01 -7.84
CA VAL A 266 -35.78 41.85 -7.14
C VAL A 266 -35.76 42.80 -5.94
N ALA A 267 -36.84 43.56 -5.76
CA ALA A 267 -37.10 44.33 -4.55
C ALA A 267 -37.67 43.41 -3.46
N ASP A 268 -37.11 43.44 -2.26
CA ASP A 268 -37.90 43.31 -1.03
C ASP A 268 -37.14 43.89 0.16
N THR A 269 -37.90 44.48 1.07
CA THR A 269 -37.48 45.23 2.24
C THR A 269 -37.12 44.32 3.42
N ALA A 270 -35.95 44.51 4.02
CA ALA A 270 -35.67 44.10 5.40
C ALA A 270 -34.49 44.93 5.95
N ASP A 271 -34.66 45.41 7.19
CA ASP A 271 -33.64 46.10 7.99
C ASP A 271 -32.33 45.29 8.07
N GLU A 272 -31.20 45.92 7.71
CA GLU A 272 -29.85 45.36 7.88
C GLU A 272 -28.91 46.50 8.35
N GLU A 273 -28.91 46.78 9.66
CA GLU A 273 -27.89 47.64 10.30
C GLU A 273 -26.59 46.87 10.66
N ASP A 274 -26.49 45.56 10.37
CA ASP A 274 -25.32 44.71 10.67
C ASP A 274 -24.91 43.81 9.46
N ALA A 275 -25.04 44.33 8.24
CA ALA A 275 -24.47 43.66 7.07
C ALA A 275 -22.99 44.00 6.91
N TYR A 276 -22.12 42.99 7.03
CA TYR A 276 -20.67 43.12 6.79
C TYR A 276 -20.42 43.77 5.42
N ARG A 277 -19.84 44.97 5.46
CA ARG A 277 -19.34 45.67 4.27
C ARG A 277 -17.82 45.63 4.30
N PRO A 278 -17.17 45.23 3.19
CA PRO A 278 -15.73 45.39 3.08
C PRO A 278 -15.40 46.88 3.20
N LEU A 279 -14.37 47.20 4.00
CA LEU A 279 -13.90 48.58 4.18
C LEU A 279 -13.56 49.19 2.81
N THR A 280 -13.92 50.46 2.63
CA THR A 280 -13.47 51.21 1.47
C THR A 280 -11.97 51.51 1.58
N ASP A 281 -11.31 51.74 0.44
CA ASP A 281 -9.86 51.97 0.40
C ASP A 281 -9.43 53.15 1.32
N GLU A 282 -10.25 54.20 1.44
CA GLU A 282 -10.01 55.32 2.36
C GLU A 282 -10.12 54.94 3.84
N GLU A 283 -11.03 54.01 4.20
CA GLU A 283 -11.21 53.55 5.58
C GLU A 283 -10.11 52.56 5.98
N MET A 284 -9.62 51.76 5.02
CA MET A 284 -8.50 50.84 5.22
C MET A 284 -7.19 51.61 5.42
N GLU A 285 -6.97 52.68 4.65
CA GLU A 285 -5.79 53.54 4.79
C GLU A 285 -5.83 54.32 6.11
N ALA A 286 -7.01 54.75 6.57
CA ALA A 286 -7.17 55.36 7.89
C ALA A 286 -6.96 54.37 9.07
N GLU A 287 -7.28 53.09 8.89
CA GLU A 287 -7.02 52.05 9.91
C GLU A 287 -5.53 51.67 9.95
N LEU A 288 -4.84 51.68 8.80
CA LEU A 288 -3.39 51.47 8.69
C LEU A 288 -2.59 52.63 9.32
N ASP A 289 -2.99 53.88 9.07
CA ASP A 289 -2.41 55.06 9.73
C ASP A 289 -2.57 54.99 11.27
N ALA A 290 -3.72 54.48 11.75
CA ALA A 290 -3.95 54.31 13.18
C ALA A 290 -3.12 53.19 13.81
N MET A 291 -2.71 52.17 13.04
CA MET A 291 -1.79 51.12 13.51
C MET A 291 -0.33 51.61 13.48
N GLU A 292 0.08 52.41 12.50
CA GLU A 292 1.41 53.02 12.47
C GLU A 292 1.63 54.00 13.64
N ASP A 293 0.58 54.73 14.06
CA ASP A 293 0.62 55.60 15.25
C ASP A 293 0.68 54.81 16.58
N GLU A 294 0.23 53.55 16.63
CA GLU A 294 0.34 52.68 17.81
C GLU A 294 1.70 51.96 17.91
N ASP A 295 2.40 51.75 16.80
CA ASP A 295 3.75 51.17 16.77
C ASP A 295 4.85 52.17 17.18
N ASP A 296 4.59 53.48 17.13
CA ASP A 296 5.54 54.55 17.51
C ASP A 296 5.69 54.75 19.04
N GLU A 297 4.90 54.08 19.89
CA GLU A 297 5.01 54.16 21.36
C GLU A 297 5.90 53.07 22.01
N ASP A 298 6.38 52.06 21.27
CA ASP A 298 7.21 50.95 21.82
C ASP A 298 8.70 50.95 21.37
N ASP A 299 9.17 52.01 20.71
CA ASP A 299 10.59 52.17 20.31
C ASP A 299 11.47 52.80 21.41
N GLU A 300 11.69 52.07 22.51
CA GLU A 300 12.92 52.22 23.31
C GLU A 300 13.89 51.05 23.01
N GLU A 301 14.72 51.22 21.98
CA GLU A 301 15.86 50.34 21.71
C GLU A 301 16.85 50.33 22.90
N PRO A 302 17.27 49.15 23.43
CA PRO A 302 18.43 49.09 24.30
C PRO A 302 19.71 49.14 23.46
N GLN A 303 20.49 50.21 23.69
CA GLN A 303 21.79 50.46 23.11
C GLN A 303 22.75 49.27 23.21
N GLU A 304 23.40 48.96 22.09
CA GLU A 304 24.52 48.04 21.96
C GLU A 304 25.74 48.59 22.76
N ASN A 305 25.93 48.08 23.98
CA ASN A 305 27.15 48.31 24.75
C ASN A 305 28.06 47.07 24.66
N THR A 306 29.18 47.24 23.98
CA THR A 306 30.33 46.34 24.02
C THR A 306 30.88 46.29 25.44
N ASP A 307 30.71 45.17 26.16
CA ASP A 307 31.56 44.86 27.30
C ASP A 307 32.00 43.40 27.27
N SER A 308 33.32 43.25 27.21
CA SER A 308 34.05 42.00 27.34
C SER A 308 34.06 41.57 28.80
N SER A 309 33.14 40.69 29.18
CA SER A 309 33.23 39.95 30.45
C SER A 309 32.78 38.50 30.25
N GLU A 310 33.56 37.57 30.81
CA GLU A 310 33.38 36.13 30.75
C GLU A 310 31.97 35.71 31.21
N PRO A 311 31.39 34.61 30.69
CA PRO A 311 30.10 34.15 31.15
C PRO A 311 30.21 33.72 32.63
N GLU A 312 29.49 34.44 33.49
CA GLU A 312 29.27 34.04 34.88
C GLU A 312 28.67 32.62 34.93
N PRO A 313 29.07 31.78 35.91
CA PRO A 313 28.54 30.44 36.03
C PRO A 313 27.05 30.47 36.33
N PHE A 314 26.26 29.74 35.55
CA PHE A 314 24.83 29.49 35.81
C PHE A 314 24.69 28.84 37.19
N VAL A 315 24.21 29.62 38.17
CA VAL A 315 23.79 29.10 39.48
C VAL A 315 22.35 28.64 39.31
N PRO A 316 22.04 27.33 39.38
CA PRO A 316 20.67 26.86 39.24
C PRO A 316 19.80 27.50 40.31
N ASP A 317 18.66 28.05 39.89
CA ASP A 317 17.64 28.54 40.81
C ASP A 317 17.18 27.36 41.70
N ALA A 318 16.89 27.61 42.98
CA ALA A 318 16.47 26.57 43.92
C ALA A 318 15.21 25.83 43.42
N VAL A 319 14.41 26.49 42.59
CA VAL A 319 13.23 25.95 41.93
C VAL A 319 13.57 25.01 40.76
N ASP A 320 14.65 25.28 40.03
CA ASP A 320 15.11 24.42 38.93
C ASP A 320 15.67 23.10 39.46
N GLU A 321 16.36 23.11 40.61
CA GLU A 321 16.80 21.88 41.29
C GLU A 321 15.60 21.02 41.72
N LYS A 322 14.50 21.64 42.18
CA LYS A 322 13.25 20.93 42.51
C LYS A 322 12.61 20.29 41.27
N LEU A 323 12.66 20.95 40.12
CA LEU A 323 12.18 20.41 38.85
C LEU A 323 13.02 19.21 38.37
N GLU A 324 14.34 19.30 38.41
CA GLU A 324 15.21 18.18 38.06
C GLU A 324 15.05 16.98 39.01
N ARG A 325 14.92 17.24 40.31
CA ARG A 325 14.70 16.20 41.31
C ARG A 325 13.33 15.53 41.14
N MET A 326 12.32 16.30 40.77
CA MET A 326 11.01 15.77 40.39
C MET A 326 11.10 14.87 39.16
N MET A 327 11.85 15.25 38.12
CA MET A 327 12.02 14.39 36.93
C MET A 327 12.66 13.04 37.27
N ARG A 328 13.66 13.03 38.16
CA ARG A 328 14.25 11.79 38.68
C ARG A 328 13.25 10.94 39.47
N LEU A 329 12.46 11.55 40.34
CA LEU A 329 11.43 10.82 41.10
C LEU A 329 10.33 10.23 40.20
N ARG A 330 10.04 10.87 39.07
CA ARG A 330 9.14 10.34 38.04
C ARG A 330 9.74 9.11 37.35
N GLU A 331 11.03 9.12 37.03
CA GLU A 331 11.74 7.95 36.48
C GLU A 331 11.80 6.78 37.47
N GLU A 332 11.82 7.07 38.78
CA GLU A 332 11.76 6.08 39.85
C GLU A 332 10.32 5.60 40.19
N GLU A 333 9.30 6.02 39.43
CA GLU A 333 7.87 5.71 39.67
C GLU A 333 7.33 6.19 41.05
N ARG A 334 7.99 7.17 41.68
CA ARG A 334 7.63 7.73 43.00
C ARG A 334 6.73 8.95 42.88
N TYR A 335 5.57 8.75 42.25
CA TYR A 335 4.66 9.83 41.86
C TYR A 335 4.12 10.69 43.02
N ALA A 336 3.94 10.12 44.22
CA ALA A 336 3.48 10.88 45.38
C ALA A 336 4.48 11.96 45.82
N GLU A 337 5.78 11.67 45.73
CA GLU A 337 6.86 12.60 46.10
C GLU A 337 7.11 13.63 45.00
N ALA A 338 7.04 13.20 43.73
CA ALA A 338 7.07 14.11 42.59
C ALA A 338 5.93 15.15 42.65
N ARG A 339 4.73 14.74 43.06
CA ARG A 339 3.57 15.62 43.24
C ARG A 339 3.80 16.66 44.34
N SER A 340 4.41 16.26 45.46
CA SER A 340 4.74 17.17 46.56
C SER A 340 5.67 18.30 46.10
N LEU A 341 6.70 17.97 45.32
CA LEU A 341 7.63 18.96 44.78
C LEU A 341 6.98 19.89 43.76
N LEU A 342 6.06 19.40 42.94
CA LEU A 342 5.30 20.24 41.99
C LEU A 342 4.43 21.26 42.71
N TYR A 343 3.82 20.92 43.86
CA TYR A 343 3.07 21.89 44.66
C TYR A 343 3.97 22.96 45.30
N GLU A 344 5.20 22.62 45.68
CA GLU A 344 6.18 23.61 46.14
C GLU A 344 6.62 24.54 45.00
N VAL A 345 6.88 24.00 43.80
CA VAL A 345 7.24 24.80 42.62
C VAL A 345 6.08 25.73 42.20
N LEU A 346 4.83 25.30 42.37
CA LEU A 346 3.67 26.17 42.13
C LEU A 346 3.55 27.33 43.13
N ALA A 347 4.15 27.21 44.32
CA ALA A 347 4.12 28.25 45.35
C ALA A 347 5.32 29.20 45.26
N GLU A 348 6.46 28.73 44.76
CA GLU A 348 7.75 29.45 44.79
C GLU A 348 8.27 29.87 43.40
N GLY A 349 7.75 29.30 42.32
CA GLY A 349 8.26 29.50 40.95
C GLY A 349 7.75 30.76 40.25
N ASN A 350 8.50 31.18 39.23
CA ASN A 350 8.10 32.24 38.30
C ASN A 350 6.97 31.79 37.35
N GLU A 351 6.36 32.72 36.59
CA GLU A 351 5.19 32.41 35.74
C GLU A 351 5.43 31.25 34.75
N LEU A 352 6.66 31.10 34.26
CA LEU A 352 7.03 30.07 33.32
C LEU A 352 7.18 28.70 34.03
N GLN A 353 7.86 28.66 35.18
CA GLN A 353 8.01 27.45 36.02
C GLN A 353 6.66 26.95 36.54
N VAL A 354 5.76 27.86 36.93
CA VAL A 354 4.38 27.53 37.37
C VAL A 354 3.58 26.91 36.23
N ARG A 355 3.72 27.43 35.01
CA ARG A 355 3.05 26.89 33.81
C ARG A 355 3.52 25.46 33.50
N VAL A 356 4.83 25.22 33.60
CA VAL A 356 5.42 23.89 33.41
C VAL A 356 4.95 22.92 34.50
N ALA A 357 5.00 23.32 35.77
CA ALA A 357 4.56 22.48 36.88
C ALA A 357 3.07 22.09 36.78
N ARG A 358 2.20 23.01 36.32
CA ARG A 358 0.77 22.74 36.10
C ARG A 358 0.53 21.70 35.00
N ASN A 359 1.22 21.83 33.86
CA ASN A 359 1.09 20.88 32.76
C ASN A 359 1.55 19.46 33.18
N ILE A 360 2.65 19.39 33.96
CA ILE A 360 3.17 18.11 34.46
C ILE A 360 2.20 17.47 35.47
N LEU A 361 1.55 18.26 36.34
CA LEU A 361 0.52 17.74 37.26
C LEU A 361 -0.69 17.18 36.50
N GLU A 362 -1.13 17.84 35.43
CA GLU A 362 -2.24 17.34 34.60
C GLU A 362 -1.91 15.99 33.94
N GLN A 363 -0.66 15.79 33.51
CA GLN A 363 -0.20 14.51 32.95
C GLN A 363 -0.05 13.39 33.99
N LEU A 364 0.12 13.73 35.28
CA LEU A 364 0.20 12.75 36.36
C LEU A 364 -1.18 12.34 36.90
N ASP A 365 -2.19 13.17 36.68
CA ASP A 365 -3.59 12.90 37.08
C ASP A 365 -4.39 12.16 35.98
N SER A 366 -3.83 12.04 34.76
CA SER A 366 -4.37 11.24 33.64
C SER A 366 -3.80 9.81 33.62
#